data_AF-A0A0S8HS28-F1
#
_entry.id   AF-A0A0S8HS28-F1
#
_cell.length_a   1.000
_cell.length_b   1.000
_cell.length_c   1.000
_cell.angle_alpha   90.00
_cell.angle_beta   90.00
_cell.angle_gamma   90.00
#
_symmetry.space_group_name_H-M   'P 1'
#
loop_
_entity.id
_entity.type
_entity.pdbx_description
1 polymer ?
#
loop_
_entity_poly.entity_id
_entity_poly.type
_entity_poly.pdbx_seq_one_letter_code
_entity_poly.pdbx_strand_id
1 'polypeptide(L)'
;MERYIEQLIEDLRKARNYDDPPEIMEDFLISQVEKVEDHLADVEEYLNGSRQPLSQILGVETERLPSPERLSDDQAALLAIEMEKLWKHFRFYPSYPADDLPGKVRYRLLRDNWDIDQVCLSTGAIGVEFCDYDDENCPLPEYCNDCELWKAEYDEVNDSQKEKKERAKSVEAVGRNADPDFRRKVDKAKELMSRMPVREEYISGIYNYCDRWCEKCGFTKRCLNWAMGREMGDESEEMDIHNKAFWEQLSVIFQATFEFLSEKAEEMGIELDAEPEVEDAEEETEEEAIQNSPHIALAHEYSLKAHKWFEENRNSLEKAIKNISVVNENELVNLKDAIEVIQWYHIFIYVKLRRAQNSLRDEKEEEDSELAEMMADHTNGTAKIALIATDRSLAAFGYLLENMKDKEDEILIFLTMLGKIRNMTEKTYPRARDFKRPGFDE
;
A
#
# COMPACT_ATOMS: atom_id res chain seq x y z
N MET A 1 50.41 -14.83 -6.98
CA MET A 1 49.11 -14.45 -6.39
C MET A 1 49.07 -12.95 -6.15
N GLU A 2 50.06 -12.39 -5.47
CA GLU A 2 50.20 -10.95 -5.19
C GLU A 2 49.97 -10.03 -6.41
N ARG A 3 50.74 -10.19 -7.50
CA ARG A 3 50.54 -9.43 -8.75
C ARG A 3 49.14 -9.54 -9.36
N TYR A 4 48.47 -10.67 -9.18
CA TYR A 4 47.10 -10.87 -9.68
C TYR A 4 46.09 -10.08 -8.83
N ILE A 5 46.28 -10.08 -7.51
CA ILE A 5 45.45 -9.30 -6.58
C ILE A 5 45.62 -7.80 -6.84
N GLU A 6 46.84 -7.33 -7.07
CA GLU A 6 47.10 -5.94 -7.44
C GLU A 6 46.34 -5.53 -8.72
N GLN A 7 46.35 -6.39 -9.75
CA GLN A 7 45.61 -6.15 -10.98
C GLN A 7 44.09 -6.17 -10.75
N LEU A 8 43.59 -7.13 -9.96
CA LEU A 8 42.17 -7.24 -9.65
C LEU A 8 41.67 -6.01 -8.90
N ILE A 9 42.43 -5.50 -7.93
CA ILE A 9 42.10 -4.25 -7.23
C ILE A 9 42.08 -3.07 -8.19
N GLU A 10 43.02 -3.00 -9.13
CA GLU A 10 43.01 -1.96 -10.17
C GLU A 10 41.73 -2.05 -11.03
N ASP A 11 41.31 -3.26 -11.39
CA ASP A 11 40.11 -3.49 -12.18
C ASP A 11 38.83 -3.16 -11.39
N LEU A 12 38.73 -3.54 -10.11
CA LEU A 12 37.62 -3.15 -9.22
C LEU A 12 37.53 -1.62 -9.09
N ARG A 13 38.69 -0.94 -8.98
CA ARG A 13 38.74 0.53 -8.92
C ARG A 13 38.37 1.18 -10.25
N LYS A 14 38.72 0.57 -11.38
CA LYS A 14 38.30 1.05 -12.71
C LYS A 14 36.81 0.86 -12.94
N ALA A 15 36.21 -0.22 -12.43
CA ALA A 15 34.77 -0.43 -12.49
C ALA A 15 33.99 0.67 -11.73
N ARG A 16 34.64 1.35 -10.80
CA ARG A 16 34.10 2.49 -10.03
C ARG A 16 34.18 3.86 -10.74
N ASN A 17 34.58 3.95 -12.00
CA ASN A 17 34.77 5.25 -12.69
C ASN A 17 33.48 5.79 -13.32
N TYR A 18 32.72 6.57 -12.55
CA TYR A 18 31.98 7.76 -12.98
C TYR A 18 31.80 8.71 -11.77
N ASP A 19 31.78 10.01 -12.02
CA ASP A 19 31.72 11.10 -11.02
C ASP A 19 30.48 10.98 -10.10
N ASP A 20 30.67 10.51 -8.85
CA ASP A 20 30.10 11.11 -7.63
C ASP A 20 30.65 10.40 -6.37
N PRO A 21 31.01 11.13 -5.30
CA PRO A 21 31.24 10.52 -3.99
C PRO A 21 29.88 10.11 -3.36
N PRO A 22 29.80 9.00 -2.61
CA PRO A 22 28.62 8.72 -1.81
C PRO A 22 28.51 9.78 -0.71
N GLU A 23 27.44 10.56 -0.72
CA GLU A 23 27.08 11.39 0.43
C GLU A 23 26.96 10.49 1.67
N ILE A 24 27.56 10.98 2.75
CA ILE A 24 27.70 10.27 4.01
C ILE A 24 26.28 10.08 4.58
N MET A 25 25.94 8.83 4.88
CA MET A 25 24.68 8.32 5.44
C MET A 25 24.22 9.00 6.75
N GLU A 26 25.01 9.90 7.32
CA GLU A 26 24.71 10.59 8.57
C GLU A 26 23.76 11.80 8.37
N ASP A 27 23.69 12.35 7.15
CA ASP A 27 22.72 13.42 6.80
C ASP A 27 21.40 12.90 6.19
N PHE A 28 21.33 11.63 5.76
CA PHE A 28 20.12 11.06 5.14
C PHE A 28 18.93 10.89 6.13
N LEU A 29 19.22 10.79 7.44
CA LEU A 29 18.18 10.76 8.47
C LEU A 29 17.73 12.18 8.89
N ILE A 30 18.39 13.25 8.42
CA ILE A 30 18.11 14.64 8.80
C ILE A 30 18.02 15.55 7.56
N SER A 31 17.26 15.14 6.55
CA SER A 31 16.64 16.09 5.62
C SER A 31 15.31 15.53 5.10
N GLN A 32 14.26 15.62 5.93
CA GLN A 32 12.89 15.51 5.45
C GLN A 32 12.51 16.70 4.55
N VAL A 33 13.19 16.91 3.41
CA VAL A 33 12.76 17.83 2.35
C VAL A 33 13.47 17.48 1.03
N GLU A 34 13.29 16.28 0.47
CA GLU A 34 13.46 16.06 -0.96
C GLU A 34 12.50 14.97 -1.46
N LYS A 35 12.13 15.05 -2.74
CA LYS A 35 10.77 14.80 -3.25
C LYS A 35 10.27 13.37 -3.06
N VAL A 36 9.04 13.23 -2.59
CA VAL A 36 8.25 11.98 -2.52
C VAL A 36 8.24 11.20 -3.84
N GLU A 37 8.38 11.88 -4.98
CA GLU A 37 8.47 11.29 -6.31
C GLU A 37 9.69 10.36 -6.47
N ASP A 38 10.83 10.72 -5.89
CA ASP A 38 12.08 9.92 -5.99
C ASP A 38 11.99 8.64 -5.13
N HIS A 39 11.25 8.68 -4.01
CA HIS A 39 10.95 7.54 -3.13
C HIS A 39 9.84 6.61 -3.63
N LEU A 40 9.14 6.97 -4.71
CA LEU A 40 8.19 6.09 -5.39
C LEU A 40 8.85 5.42 -6.59
N ALA A 41 9.80 6.11 -7.24
CA ALA A 41 10.53 5.59 -8.40
C ALA A 41 11.47 4.44 -8.02
N ASP A 42 12.19 4.53 -6.89
CA ASP A 42 13.03 3.43 -6.38
C ASP A 42 12.22 2.19 -6.00
N VAL A 43 11.03 2.38 -5.39
CA VAL A 43 10.08 1.30 -5.10
C VAL A 43 9.54 0.68 -6.39
N GLU A 44 9.14 1.49 -7.37
CA GLU A 44 8.65 1.00 -8.65
C GLU A 44 9.73 0.24 -9.43
N GLU A 45 10.97 0.75 -9.46
CA GLU A 45 12.12 0.08 -10.06
C GLU A 45 12.45 -1.21 -9.31
N TYR A 46 12.46 -1.22 -7.98
CA TYR A 46 12.76 -2.43 -7.20
C TYR A 46 11.73 -3.56 -7.47
N LEU A 47 10.45 -3.20 -7.57
CA LEU A 47 9.37 -4.16 -7.81
C LEU A 47 9.29 -4.63 -9.27
N ASN A 48 9.49 -3.73 -10.25
CA ASN A 48 9.21 -4.00 -11.66
C ASN A 48 10.45 -3.99 -12.58
N GLY A 49 11.62 -3.67 -12.03
CA GLY A 49 12.87 -3.54 -12.77
C GLY A 49 13.40 -4.88 -13.28
N SER A 50 14.20 -4.82 -14.35
CA SER A 50 14.85 -6.02 -14.89
C SER A 50 15.94 -6.50 -13.94
N ARG A 51 15.74 -7.70 -13.37
CA ARG A 51 16.74 -8.36 -12.53
C ARG A 51 17.86 -8.93 -13.42
N GLN A 52 19.09 -8.76 -12.97
CA GLN A 52 20.28 -9.32 -13.61
C GLN A 52 21.32 -9.68 -12.55
N PRO A 53 22.24 -10.62 -12.83
CA PRO A 53 23.27 -11.00 -11.87
C PRO A 53 24.12 -9.81 -11.45
N LEU A 54 24.44 -9.72 -10.16
CA LEU A 54 25.20 -8.60 -9.62
C LEU A 54 26.57 -8.44 -10.31
N SER A 55 27.24 -9.54 -10.67
CA SER A 55 28.48 -9.55 -11.47
C SER A 55 28.36 -8.78 -12.79
N GLN A 56 27.21 -8.86 -13.46
CA GLN A 56 26.90 -8.12 -14.68
C GLN A 56 26.70 -6.63 -14.40
N ILE A 57 26.02 -6.28 -13.30
CA ILE A 57 25.81 -4.87 -12.88
C ILE A 57 27.16 -4.22 -12.55
N LEU A 58 28.00 -4.91 -11.78
CA LEU A 58 29.30 -4.42 -11.34
C LEU A 58 30.36 -4.44 -12.46
N GLY A 59 30.10 -5.13 -13.57
CA GLY A 59 31.03 -5.28 -14.69
C GLY A 59 32.25 -6.13 -14.38
N VAL A 60 32.17 -7.02 -13.39
CA VAL A 60 33.27 -7.90 -12.95
C VAL A 60 32.74 -9.32 -12.77
N GLU A 61 33.14 -10.20 -13.69
CA GLU A 61 32.78 -11.63 -13.68
C GLU A 61 33.32 -12.37 -12.44
N THR A 62 32.54 -13.28 -11.88
CA THR A 62 32.86 -14.05 -10.66
C THR A 62 34.14 -14.88 -10.80
N GLU A 63 34.49 -15.36 -12.00
CA GLU A 63 35.73 -16.13 -12.24
C GLU A 63 37.01 -15.32 -12.04
N ARG A 64 36.91 -13.98 -12.02
CA ARG A 64 38.03 -13.10 -11.70
C ARG A 64 38.30 -13.02 -10.20
N LEU A 65 37.40 -13.52 -9.35
CA LEU A 65 37.55 -13.54 -7.91
C LEU A 65 38.21 -14.86 -7.46
N PRO A 66 39.42 -14.83 -6.86
CA PRO A 66 40.07 -16.03 -6.34
C PRO A 66 39.21 -16.79 -5.33
N SER A 67 39.37 -18.11 -5.24
CA SER A 67 38.76 -18.83 -4.11
C SER A 67 39.42 -18.42 -2.79
N PRO A 68 38.67 -18.37 -1.66
CA PRO A 68 39.21 -17.95 -0.37
C PRO A 68 40.43 -18.75 0.11
N GLU A 69 40.55 -20.01 -0.29
CA GLU A 69 41.66 -20.91 0.08
C GLU A 69 42.98 -20.53 -0.59
N ARG A 70 42.93 -19.75 -1.67
CA ARG A 70 44.10 -19.30 -2.43
C ARG A 70 44.66 -17.96 -1.93
N LEU A 71 44.01 -17.34 -0.95
CA LEU A 71 44.33 -16.03 -0.41
C LEU A 71 44.87 -16.14 1.02
N SER A 72 45.88 -15.33 1.33
CA SER A 72 46.18 -15.04 2.74
C SER A 72 45.08 -14.19 3.36
N ASP A 73 45.01 -14.16 4.68
CA ASP A 73 43.97 -13.40 5.39
C ASP A 73 44.05 -11.89 5.10
N ASP A 74 45.26 -11.35 5.01
CA ASP A 74 45.50 -9.95 4.62
C ASP A 74 45.03 -9.66 3.18
N GLN A 75 45.25 -10.62 2.26
CA GLN A 75 44.84 -10.49 0.86
C GLN A 75 43.31 -10.54 0.72
N ALA A 76 42.66 -11.44 1.45
CA ALA A 76 41.20 -11.54 1.45
C ALA A 76 40.56 -10.31 2.10
N ALA A 77 41.12 -9.82 3.21
CA ALA A 77 40.66 -8.60 3.86
C ALA A 77 40.77 -7.37 2.95
N LEU A 78 41.90 -7.23 2.24
CA LEU A 78 42.09 -6.15 1.27
C LEU A 78 41.07 -6.21 0.13
N LEU A 79 40.81 -7.41 -0.40
CA LEU A 79 39.81 -7.59 -1.46
C LEU A 79 38.39 -7.32 -0.97
N ALA A 80 38.01 -7.78 0.23
CA ALA A 80 36.71 -7.50 0.82
C ALA A 80 36.44 -5.98 0.90
N ILE A 81 37.42 -5.22 1.38
CA ILE A 81 37.33 -3.75 1.46
C ILE A 81 37.09 -3.11 0.07
N GLU A 82 37.81 -3.55 -0.95
CA GLU A 82 37.66 -2.99 -2.30
C GLU A 82 36.36 -3.45 -2.98
N MET A 83 35.90 -4.66 -2.71
CA MET A 83 34.61 -5.19 -3.16
C MET A 83 33.42 -4.44 -2.54
N GLU A 84 33.45 -4.16 -1.24
CA GLU A 84 32.39 -3.39 -0.57
C GLU A 84 32.32 -1.96 -1.08
N LYS A 85 33.47 -1.33 -1.36
CA LYS A 85 33.52 -0.02 -1.99
C LYS A 85 32.87 -0.04 -3.37
N LEU A 86 33.05 -1.12 -4.12
CA LEU A 86 32.42 -1.29 -5.43
C LEU A 86 30.90 -1.48 -5.29
N TRP A 87 30.45 -2.38 -4.40
CA TRP A 87 29.01 -2.58 -4.14
C TRP A 87 28.32 -1.29 -3.73
N LYS A 88 28.89 -0.55 -2.77
CA LYS A 88 28.34 0.73 -2.31
C LYS A 88 28.31 1.80 -3.39
N HIS A 89 29.27 1.79 -4.31
CA HIS A 89 29.24 2.71 -5.46
C HIS A 89 28.05 2.43 -6.38
N PHE A 90 27.66 1.16 -6.52
CA PHE A 90 26.44 0.74 -7.22
C PHE A 90 25.21 0.69 -6.30
N ARG A 91 25.24 1.37 -5.14
CA ARG A 91 24.13 1.48 -4.16
C ARG A 91 23.72 0.15 -3.50
N PHE A 92 24.57 -0.87 -3.55
CA PHE A 92 24.39 -2.12 -2.81
C PHE A 92 25.15 -2.05 -1.47
N TYR A 93 24.43 -2.29 -0.38
CA TYR A 93 24.95 -2.19 0.98
C TYR A 93 24.95 -3.58 1.61
N PRO A 94 26.10 -4.25 1.68
CA PRO A 94 26.25 -5.52 2.39
C PRO A 94 25.86 -5.36 3.86
N SER A 95 24.90 -6.15 4.32
CA SER A 95 24.49 -6.24 5.72
C SER A 95 25.12 -7.48 6.34
N TYR A 96 26.00 -7.27 7.32
CA TYR A 96 26.66 -8.35 8.04
C TYR A 96 25.95 -8.56 9.38
N PRO A 97 25.66 -9.82 9.76
CA PRO A 97 25.01 -10.13 11.04
C PRO A 97 25.97 -10.03 12.24
N ALA A 98 27.22 -9.62 12.05
CA ALA A 98 28.15 -9.30 13.13
C ALA A 98 29.10 -8.18 12.68
N ASP A 99 29.35 -7.21 13.57
CA ASP A 99 30.14 -6.02 13.27
C ASP A 99 31.65 -6.31 13.11
N ASP A 100 32.16 -7.37 13.72
CA ASP A 100 33.59 -7.68 13.83
C ASP A 100 34.06 -8.87 12.99
N LEU A 101 33.34 -9.19 11.91
CA LEU A 101 33.68 -10.31 11.02
C LEU A 101 35.10 -10.20 10.45
N PRO A 102 35.91 -11.29 10.50
CA PRO A 102 37.23 -11.32 9.88
C PRO A 102 37.15 -11.01 8.37
N GLY A 103 38.13 -10.27 7.85
CA GLY A 103 38.13 -9.85 6.44
C GLY A 103 38.05 -11.00 5.44
N LYS A 104 38.56 -12.18 5.79
CA LYS A 104 38.44 -13.39 4.97
C LYS A 104 37.02 -13.96 4.92
N VAL A 105 36.27 -13.83 6.01
CA VAL A 105 34.86 -14.22 6.08
C VAL A 105 34.01 -13.23 5.26
N ARG A 106 34.27 -11.93 5.41
CA ARG A 106 33.61 -10.89 4.59
C ARG A 106 33.86 -11.09 3.10
N TYR A 107 35.09 -11.41 2.71
CA TYR A 107 35.44 -11.73 1.33
C TYR A 107 34.63 -12.92 0.79
N ARG A 108 34.54 -14.01 1.58
CA ARG A 108 33.76 -15.20 1.22
C ARG A 108 32.28 -14.84 0.99
N LEU A 109 31.66 -14.13 1.94
CA LEU A 109 30.25 -13.73 1.84
C LEU A 109 29.96 -12.90 0.58
N LEU A 110 30.80 -11.89 0.30
CA LEU A 110 30.65 -11.06 -0.89
C LEU A 110 30.83 -11.88 -2.17
N ARG A 111 31.84 -12.75 -2.21
CA ARG A 111 32.13 -13.59 -3.38
C ARG A 111 31.02 -14.61 -3.65
N ASP A 112 30.50 -15.25 -2.60
CA ASP A 112 29.47 -16.28 -2.73
C ASP A 112 28.12 -15.66 -3.17
N ASN A 113 27.92 -14.38 -2.89
CA ASN A 113 26.77 -13.59 -3.33
C ASN A 113 27.07 -12.69 -4.54
N TRP A 114 28.13 -12.97 -5.32
CA TRP A 114 28.53 -12.10 -6.42
C TRP A 114 27.63 -12.22 -7.66
N ASP A 115 26.84 -13.29 -7.77
CA ASP A 115 25.92 -13.56 -8.88
C ASP A 115 24.43 -13.51 -8.48
N ILE A 116 24.12 -12.95 -7.31
CA ILE A 116 22.71 -12.79 -6.89
C ILE A 116 21.96 -11.88 -7.86
N ASP A 117 20.71 -12.23 -8.17
CA ASP A 117 19.88 -11.45 -9.08
C ASP A 117 19.36 -10.17 -8.40
N GLN A 118 19.82 -9.03 -8.89
CA GLN A 118 19.49 -7.72 -8.35
C GLN A 118 18.92 -6.79 -9.42
N VAL A 119 18.20 -5.78 -8.97
CA VAL A 119 17.77 -4.66 -9.81
C VAL A 119 18.79 -3.53 -9.67
N CYS A 120 19.17 -2.91 -10.79
CA CYS A 120 19.94 -1.66 -10.75
C CYS A 120 18.98 -0.48 -10.57
N LEU A 121 19.01 0.16 -9.40
CA LEU A 121 18.20 1.35 -9.14
C LEU A 121 18.89 2.62 -9.65
N SER A 122 18.08 3.57 -10.12
CA SER A 122 18.52 4.91 -10.49
C SER A 122 18.68 5.83 -9.26
N THR A 123 17.88 5.60 -8.22
CA THR A 123 17.90 6.30 -6.92
C THR A 123 17.81 5.29 -5.74
N GLY A 124 17.88 5.75 -4.48
CA GLY A 124 17.80 4.85 -3.32
C GLY A 124 19.03 3.94 -3.07
N ALA A 125 18.84 2.90 -2.27
CA ALA A 125 19.85 1.93 -1.83
C ALA A 125 19.25 0.54 -1.61
N ILE A 126 19.99 -0.53 -1.96
CA ILE A 126 19.59 -1.92 -1.72
C ILE A 126 20.46 -2.51 -0.61
N GLY A 127 19.83 -2.93 0.48
CA GLY A 127 20.45 -3.79 1.48
C GLY A 127 20.60 -5.20 0.95
N VAL A 128 21.80 -5.77 1.03
CA VAL A 128 22.05 -7.19 0.69
C VAL A 128 22.36 -7.93 1.99
N GLU A 129 21.37 -8.67 2.48
CA GLU A 129 21.51 -9.50 3.68
C GLU A 129 22.23 -10.82 3.35
N PHE A 130 23.08 -11.27 4.25
CA PHE A 130 23.78 -12.56 4.16
C PHE A 130 23.25 -13.61 5.14
N CYS A 131 22.09 -13.35 5.74
CA CYS A 131 21.44 -14.23 6.70
C CYS A 131 20.07 -14.62 6.15
N ASP A 132 19.81 -15.93 6.08
CA ASP A 132 18.52 -16.48 5.65
C ASP A 132 17.63 -16.86 6.85
N TYR A 133 18.08 -16.49 8.08
CA TYR A 133 17.42 -16.79 9.35
C TYR A 133 17.19 -18.29 9.64
N ASP A 134 17.90 -19.17 8.93
CA ASP A 134 17.96 -20.61 9.20
C ASP A 134 19.06 -20.92 10.23
N ASP A 135 18.64 -21.17 11.47
CA ASP A 135 19.53 -21.53 12.59
C ASP A 135 20.27 -22.86 12.35
N GLU A 136 19.66 -23.81 11.65
CA GLU A 136 20.26 -25.12 11.39
C GLU A 136 21.36 -25.04 10.31
N ASN A 137 21.16 -24.17 9.32
CA ASN A 137 22.07 -23.99 8.19
C ASN A 137 22.73 -22.60 8.18
N CYS A 138 23.04 -22.06 9.36
CA CYS A 138 23.63 -20.72 9.49
C CYS A 138 24.97 -20.63 8.70
N PRO A 139 25.17 -19.60 7.86
CA PRO A 139 26.42 -19.41 7.11
C PRO A 139 27.59 -18.92 7.98
N LEU A 140 27.31 -18.52 9.24
CA LEU A 140 28.25 -17.88 10.17
C LEU A 140 28.16 -18.42 11.62
N PRO A 141 28.15 -19.74 11.85
CA PRO A 141 27.84 -20.33 13.16
C PRO A 141 28.93 -20.05 14.22
N GLU A 142 30.14 -19.68 13.79
CA GLU A 142 31.26 -19.33 14.69
C GLU A 142 31.34 -17.83 15.01
N TYR A 143 30.54 -17.00 14.33
CA TYR A 143 30.67 -15.54 14.37
C TYR A 143 29.38 -14.78 14.65
N CYS A 144 28.22 -15.42 14.52
CA CYS A 144 26.91 -14.81 14.74
C CYS A 144 26.14 -15.64 15.77
N ASN A 145 25.54 -14.97 16.75
CA ASN A 145 24.64 -15.57 17.73
C ASN A 145 23.26 -14.89 17.73
N ASP A 146 22.91 -14.15 16.68
CA ASP A 146 21.67 -13.39 16.59
C ASP A 146 20.44 -14.28 16.75
N CYS A 147 20.43 -15.49 16.17
CA CYS A 147 19.30 -16.42 16.34
C CYS A 147 19.11 -16.85 17.80
N GLU A 148 20.20 -17.04 18.56
CA GLU A 148 20.11 -17.35 20.00
C GLU A 148 19.70 -16.12 20.82
N LEU A 149 20.22 -14.93 20.47
CA LEU A 149 19.84 -13.67 21.09
C LEU A 149 18.37 -13.35 20.83
N TRP A 150 17.88 -13.57 19.61
CA TRP A 150 16.49 -13.37 19.24
C TRP A 150 15.59 -14.40 19.91
N LYS A 151 16.00 -15.66 20.05
CA LYS A 151 15.25 -16.65 20.84
C LYS A 151 15.16 -16.24 22.31
N ALA A 152 16.27 -15.79 22.91
CA ALA A 152 16.29 -15.30 24.29
C ALA A 152 15.47 -14.02 24.47
N GLU A 153 15.56 -13.07 23.53
CA GLU A 153 14.73 -11.86 23.51
C GLU A 153 13.26 -12.20 23.26
N TYR A 154 12.92 -13.18 22.43
CA TYR A 154 11.54 -13.61 22.18
C TYR A 154 10.95 -14.28 23.42
N ASP A 155 11.74 -15.08 24.14
CA ASP A 155 11.35 -15.68 25.42
C ASP A 155 11.21 -14.62 26.53
N GLU A 156 12.13 -13.64 26.61
CA GLU A 156 12.00 -12.47 27.50
C GLU A 156 10.85 -11.52 27.08
N VAL A 157 10.55 -11.42 25.79
CA VAL A 157 9.40 -10.67 25.26
C VAL A 157 8.11 -11.38 25.61
N ASN A 158 8.05 -12.72 25.59
CA ASN A 158 6.87 -13.47 26.03
C ASN A 158 6.62 -13.36 27.54
N ASP A 159 7.67 -13.43 28.36
CA ASP A 159 7.54 -13.19 29.82
C ASP A 159 7.28 -11.70 30.14
N SER A 160 7.86 -10.77 29.40
CA SER A 160 7.59 -9.34 29.53
C SER A 160 6.29 -8.90 28.85
N GLN A 161 5.68 -9.69 27.97
CA GLN A 161 4.33 -9.45 27.44
C GLN A 161 3.27 -9.88 28.46
N LYS A 162 3.53 -10.87 29.31
CA LYS A 162 2.73 -11.11 30.52
C LYS A 162 2.79 -9.93 31.49
N GLU A 163 3.98 -9.38 31.77
CA GLU A 163 4.13 -8.19 32.62
C GLU A 163 3.66 -6.89 31.95
N LYS A 164 3.82 -6.73 30.62
CA LYS A 164 3.31 -5.60 29.84
C LYS A 164 1.80 -5.69 29.61
N LYS A 165 1.15 -6.87 29.63
CA LYS A 165 -0.33 -6.95 29.70
C LYS A 165 -0.85 -6.41 31.03
N GLU A 166 -0.16 -6.67 32.14
CA GLU A 166 -0.48 -6.06 33.44
C GLU A 166 -0.13 -4.56 33.48
N ARG A 167 0.94 -4.13 32.79
CA ARG A 167 1.34 -2.72 32.71
C ARG A 167 0.58 -1.93 31.65
N ALA A 168 0.06 -2.53 30.58
CA ALA A 168 -0.80 -1.89 29.57
C ALA A 168 -2.16 -1.53 30.17
N LYS A 169 -2.70 -2.39 31.05
CA LYS A 169 -3.81 -2.04 31.96
C LYS A 169 -3.51 -0.81 32.84
N SER A 170 -2.24 -0.45 33.05
CA SER A 170 -1.82 0.74 33.79
C SER A 170 -1.34 1.92 32.91
N VAL A 171 -0.96 1.68 31.65
CA VAL A 171 -0.47 2.71 30.70
C VAL A 171 -1.60 3.30 29.85
N GLU A 172 -2.73 2.61 29.70
CA GLU A 172 -4.00 3.24 29.26
C GLU A 172 -4.39 4.47 30.10
N ALA A 173 -3.82 4.62 31.30
CA ALA A 173 -4.07 5.76 32.18
C ALA A 173 -3.08 6.93 32.04
N VAL A 174 -1.96 6.84 31.32
CA VAL A 174 -0.88 7.85 31.46
C VAL A 174 -0.30 8.30 30.11
N GLY A 175 -0.85 9.39 29.59
CA GLY A 175 -0.24 10.18 28.51
C GLY A 175 -1.22 11.18 27.88
N ARG A 176 -2.32 10.67 27.31
CA ARG A 176 -3.42 11.49 26.73
C ARG A 176 -4.74 11.39 27.49
N ASN A 177 -5.03 10.27 28.15
CA ASN A 177 -6.21 10.11 29.01
C ASN A 177 -6.17 10.99 30.28
N ALA A 178 -5.01 11.56 30.61
CA ALA A 178 -4.86 12.52 31.70
C ALA A 178 -5.18 13.97 31.30
N ASP A 179 -5.27 14.28 29.99
CA ASP A 179 -5.73 15.60 29.52
C ASP A 179 -7.27 15.66 29.60
N PRO A 180 -7.84 16.52 30.48
CA PRO A 180 -9.29 16.62 30.65
C PRO A 180 -10.03 17.02 29.37
N ASP A 181 -9.40 17.79 28.46
CA ASP A 181 -10.04 18.18 27.20
C ASP A 181 -10.10 17.03 26.21
N PHE A 182 -9.01 16.26 26.07
CA PHE A 182 -8.98 15.05 25.25
C PHE A 182 -10.01 14.03 25.75
N ARG A 183 -10.03 13.75 27.07
CA ARG A 183 -10.99 12.82 27.66
C ARG A 183 -12.44 13.24 27.41
N ARG A 184 -12.75 14.53 27.60
CA ARG A 184 -14.08 15.08 27.31
C ARG A 184 -14.49 14.88 25.85
N LYS A 185 -13.55 15.04 24.90
CA LYS A 185 -13.80 14.81 23.47
C LYS A 185 -14.07 13.32 23.18
N VAL A 186 -13.32 12.42 23.80
CA VAL A 186 -13.53 10.95 23.71
C VAL A 186 -14.91 10.58 24.24
N ASP A 187 -15.28 11.04 25.43
CA ASP A 187 -16.59 10.75 26.02
C ASP A 187 -17.75 11.29 25.16
N LYS A 188 -17.60 12.51 24.60
CA LYS A 188 -18.57 13.07 23.65
C LYS A 188 -18.69 12.20 22.39
N ALA A 189 -17.58 11.72 21.83
CA ALA A 189 -17.58 10.84 20.66
C ALA A 189 -18.29 9.51 20.95
N LYS A 190 -18.06 8.89 22.11
CA LYS A 190 -18.76 7.67 22.54
C LYS A 190 -20.26 7.90 22.73
N GLU A 191 -20.67 9.03 23.32
CA GLU A 191 -22.08 9.40 23.44
C GLU A 191 -22.73 9.54 22.05
N LEU A 192 -22.04 10.18 21.10
CA LEU A 192 -22.48 10.31 19.70
C LEU A 192 -22.67 8.93 19.04
N MET A 193 -21.67 8.05 19.14
CA MET A 193 -21.73 6.69 18.60
C MET A 193 -22.87 5.86 19.19
N SER A 194 -23.19 6.05 20.48
CA SER A 194 -24.28 5.34 21.15
C SER A 194 -25.67 5.84 20.71
N ARG A 195 -25.83 7.16 20.54
CA ARG A 195 -27.15 7.78 20.35
C ARG A 195 -27.59 7.92 18.90
N MET A 196 -26.65 8.09 17.97
CA MET A 196 -26.96 8.45 16.58
C MET A 196 -27.49 7.28 15.73
N PRO A 197 -26.97 6.04 15.84
CA PRO A 197 -27.45 4.90 15.04
C PRO A 197 -28.93 4.54 15.28
N VAL A 198 -29.50 4.95 16.41
CA VAL A 198 -30.87 4.60 16.84
C VAL A 198 -31.94 5.55 16.29
N ARG A 199 -31.56 6.58 15.54
CA ARG A 199 -32.53 7.56 15.04
C ARG A 199 -33.22 7.07 13.76
N GLU A 200 -34.55 7.04 13.80
CA GLU A 200 -35.41 6.63 12.67
C GLU A 200 -35.25 7.52 11.42
N GLU A 201 -34.73 8.74 11.56
CA GLU A 201 -34.49 9.66 10.44
C GLU A 201 -33.41 9.16 9.46
N TYR A 202 -32.49 8.30 9.93
CA TYR A 202 -31.39 7.78 9.13
C TYR A 202 -31.77 6.50 8.38
N ILE A 203 -31.29 6.39 7.14
CA ILE A 203 -31.47 5.19 6.33
C ILE A 203 -30.39 4.18 6.73
N SER A 204 -30.81 3.09 7.39
CA SER A 204 -29.89 2.01 7.77
C SER A 204 -29.19 1.42 6.54
N GLY A 205 -27.88 1.22 6.64
CA GLY A 205 -27.08 0.60 5.57
C GLY A 205 -26.88 1.43 4.30
N ILE A 206 -27.36 2.69 4.23
CA ILE A 206 -27.16 3.56 3.04
C ILE A 206 -25.68 3.71 2.65
N TYR A 207 -24.79 3.72 3.65
CA TYR A 207 -23.35 3.86 3.47
C TYR A 207 -22.64 2.59 2.97
N ASN A 208 -23.31 1.43 2.97
CA ASN A 208 -22.70 0.18 2.52
C ASN A 208 -22.53 0.16 0.98
N TYR A 209 -23.42 0.84 0.26
CA TYR A 209 -23.50 0.81 -1.21
C TYR A 209 -23.53 2.20 -1.85
N CYS A 210 -22.90 3.19 -1.20
CA CYS A 210 -22.72 4.53 -1.73
C CYS A 210 -21.39 4.69 -2.49
N ASP A 211 -21.28 5.76 -3.27
CA ASP A 211 -20.08 6.18 -4.00
C ASP A 211 -19.15 7.11 -3.20
N ARG A 212 -19.51 7.38 -1.93
CA ARG A 212 -18.83 8.33 -1.03
C ARG A 212 -18.72 9.77 -1.59
N TRP A 213 -19.48 10.11 -2.62
CA TRP A 213 -19.50 11.46 -3.19
C TRP A 213 -20.47 12.36 -2.42
N CYS A 214 -20.13 12.64 -1.18
CA CYS A 214 -21.02 13.28 -0.21
C CYS A 214 -21.48 14.69 -0.66
N GLU A 215 -20.62 15.43 -1.35
CA GLU A 215 -20.85 16.77 -1.87
C GLU A 215 -21.97 16.79 -2.93
N LYS A 216 -22.14 15.68 -3.64
CA LYS A 216 -23.20 15.49 -4.65
C LYS A 216 -24.34 14.58 -4.17
N CYS A 217 -24.31 14.14 -2.91
CA CYS A 217 -25.27 13.18 -2.39
C CYS A 217 -26.57 13.86 -1.91
N GLY A 218 -27.69 13.52 -2.55
CA GLY A 218 -29.03 13.99 -2.16
C GLY A 218 -29.54 13.47 -0.81
N PHE A 219 -28.83 12.52 -0.19
CA PHE A 219 -29.26 11.84 1.04
C PHE A 219 -28.46 12.23 2.28
N THR A 220 -27.61 13.26 2.21
CA THR A 220 -26.80 13.74 3.35
C THR A 220 -27.62 13.98 4.62
N LYS A 221 -28.84 14.49 4.50
CA LYS A 221 -29.77 14.72 5.63
C LYS A 221 -30.26 13.44 6.32
N ARG A 222 -30.17 12.29 5.65
CA ARG A 222 -30.61 10.97 6.15
C ARG A 222 -29.44 9.98 6.23
N CYS A 223 -28.20 10.45 6.14
CA CYS A 223 -27.00 9.62 6.19
C CYS A 223 -26.32 9.76 7.54
N LEU A 224 -26.24 8.66 8.29
CA LEU A 224 -25.57 8.61 9.59
C LEU A 224 -24.08 9.01 9.47
N ASN A 225 -23.36 8.48 8.49
CA ASN A 225 -21.93 8.79 8.30
C ASN A 225 -21.69 10.28 8.06
N TRP A 226 -22.57 10.93 7.28
CA TRP A 226 -22.47 12.37 7.03
C TRP A 226 -22.76 13.17 8.31
N ALA A 227 -23.85 12.85 9.00
CA ALA A 227 -24.21 13.52 10.25
C ALA A 227 -23.11 13.36 11.31
N MET A 228 -22.54 12.16 11.42
CA MET A 228 -21.49 11.84 12.37
C MET A 228 -20.18 12.59 12.06
N GLY A 229 -19.75 12.62 10.79
CA GLY A 229 -18.56 13.39 10.37
C GLY A 229 -18.67 14.88 10.74
N ARG A 230 -19.85 15.48 10.48
CA ARG A 230 -20.11 16.88 10.85
C ARG A 230 -20.09 17.13 12.36
N GLU A 231 -20.70 16.27 13.15
CA GLU A 231 -20.71 16.37 14.62
C GLU A 231 -19.30 16.17 15.23
N MET A 232 -18.44 15.43 14.53
CA MET A 232 -17.06 15.16 14.92
C MET A 232 -16.08 16.26 14.50
N GLY A 233 -16.50 17.23 13.66
CA GLY A 233 -15.67 18.36 13.25
C GLY A 233 -14.91 18.16 11.95
N ASP A 234 -15.36 17.24 11.09
CA ASP A 234 -14.89 17.07 9.72
C ASP A 234 -15.33 18.26 8.84
N GLU A 235 -14.77 19.43 9.12
CA GLU A 235 -14.99 20.69 8.39
C GLU A 235 -13.73 21.14 7.62
N SER A 236 -12.65 20.35 7.63
CA SER A 236 -11.42 20.73 6.94
C SER A 236 -11.60 20.57 5.43
N GLU A 237 -11.84 21.69 4.75
CA GLU A 237 -11.79 21.81 3.29
C GLU A 237 -10.38 21.49 2.70
N GLU A 238 -9.36 21.31 3.56
CA GLU A 238 -7.99 20.96 3.17
C GLU A 238 -7.54 19.67 3.87
N MET A 239 -7.34 18.60 3.08
CA MET A 239 -6.66 17.37 3.50
C MET A 239 -5.14 17.62 3.61
N ASP A 240 -4.73 18.45 4.56
CA ASP A 240 -3.31 18.66 4.89
C ASP A 240 -2.85 17.61 5.91
N ILE A 241 -1.96 16.72 5.48
CA ILE A 241 -1.37 15.68 6.33
C ILE A 241 -0.52 16.24 7.47
N HIS A 242 -0.16 17.53 7.44
CA HIS A 242 0.53 18.22 8.53
C HIS A 242 -0.41 18.94 9.50
N ASN A 243 -1.73 18.83 9.29
CA ASN A 243 -2.72 19.48 10.14
C ASN A 243 -2.81 18.79 11.51
N LYS A 244 -2.24 19.46 12.53
CA LYS A 244 -2.27 19.00 13.93
C LYS A 244 -3.70 18.77 14.44
N ALA A 245 -4.65 19.63 14.08
CA ALA A 245 -6.04 19.50 14.53
C ALA A 245 -6.72 18.25 13.94
N PHE A 246 -6.41 17.92 12.68
CA PHE A 246 -6.85 16.68 12.05
C PHE A 246 -6.35 15.44 12.82
N TRP A 247 -5.04 15.36 13.12
CA TRP A 247 -4.48 14.22 13.86
C TRP A 247 -4.99 14.12 15.30
N GLU A 248 -5.25 15.27 15.94
CA GLU A 248 -5.89 15.31 17.27
C GLU A 248 -7.31 14.75 17.22
N GLN A 249 -8.13 15.17 16.25
CA GLN A 249 -9.48 14.65 16.05
C GLN A 249 -9.47 13.16 15.71
N LEU A 250 -8.58 12.73 14.83
CA LEU A 250 -8.42 11.32 14.46
C LEU A 250 -8.06 10.46 15.69
N SER A 251 -7.14 10.95 16.53
CA SER A 251 -6.78 10.30 17.80
C SER A 251 -7.98 10.16 18.75
N VAL A 252 -8.84 11.16 18.82
CA VAL A 252 -10.09 11.09 19.61
C VAL A 252 -11.02 10.01 19.07
N ILE A 253 -11.21 9.94 17.75
CA ILE A 253 -12.10 8.97 17.11
C ILE A 253 -11.60 7.55 17.35
N PHE A 254 -10.31 7.28 17.16
CA PHE A 254 -9.73 5.96 17.41
C PHE A 254 -9.86 5.54 18.87
N GLN A 255 -9.52 6.44 19.81
CA GLN A 255 -9.64 6.14 21.25
C GLN A 255 -11.10 5.86 21.64
N ALA A 256 -12.04 6.68 21.18
CA ALA A 256 -13.47 6.48 21.44
C ALA A 256 -13.99 5.17 20.85
N THR A 257 -13.58 4.83 19.63
CA THR A 257 -13.98 3.59 18.96
C THR A 257 -13.42 2.38 19.70
N PHE A 258 -12.14 2.41 20.06
CA PHE A 258 -11.51 1.32 20.81
C PHE A 258 -12.22 1.08 22.15
N GLU A 259 -12.40 2.12 22.97
CA GLU A 259 -13.10 1.99 24.25
C GLU A 259 -14.54 1.49 24.09
N PHE A 260 -15.26 1.99 23.07
CA PHE A 260 -16.62 1.56 22.80
C PHE A 260 -16.68 0.08 22.39
N LEU A 261 -15.76 -0.38 21.54
CA LEU A 261 -15.66 -1.78 21.13
C LEU A 261 -15.29 -2.68 22.32
N SER A 262 -14.33 -2.27 23.14
CA SER A 262 -13.94 -3.01 24.34
C SER A 262 -15.09 -3.16 25.34
N GLU A 263 -15.82 -2.08 25.62
CA GLU A 263 -17.01 -2.11 26.47
C GLU A 263 -18.09 -3.04 25.91
N LYS A 264 -18.33 -3.01 24.60
CA LYS A 264 -19.31 -3.88 23.95
C LYS A 264 -18.88 -5.35 23.91
N ALA A 265 -17.60 -5.61 23.70
CA ALA A 265 -17.05 -6.95 23.77
C ALA A 265 -17.23 -7.54 25.17
N GLU A 266 -16.90 -6.77 26.23
CA GLU A 266 -17.15 -7.16 27.62
C GLU A 266 -18.65 -7.42 27.90
N GLU A 267 -19.54 -6.54 27.46
CA GLU A 267 -21.00 -6.71 27.59
C GLU A 267 -21.50 -8.00 26.92
N MET A 268 -20.91 -8.37 25.78
CA MET A 268 -21.25 -9.56 25.01
C MET A 268 -20.50 -10.81 25.47
N GLY A 269 -19.60 -10.69 26.45
CA GLY A 269 -18.74 -11.78 26.92
C GLY A 269 -17.71 -12.25 25.90
N ILE A 270 -17.30 -11.38 24.97
CA ILE A 270 -16.28 -11.63 23.96
C ILE A 270 -14.91 -11.26 24.54
N GLU A 271 -13.98 -12.22 24.59
CA GLU A 271 -12.61 -12.00 25.02
C GLU A 271 -11.76 -11.50 23.84
N LEU A 272 -11.37 -10.23 23.85
CA LEU A 272 -10.62 -9.59 22.75
C LEU A 272 -9.16 -10.05 22.64
N ASP A 273 -8.58 -10.55 23.73
CA ASP A 273 -7.18 -10.99 23.82
C ASP A 273 -7.02 -12.51 23.57
N ALA A 274 -8.11 -13.21 23.27
CA ALA A 274 -8.04 -14.61 22.89
C ALA A 274 -7.45 -14.71 21.48
N GLU A 275 -6.45 -15.57 21.30
CA GLU A 275 -6.01 -15.94 19.95
C GLU A 275 -7.21 -16.58 19.25
N PRO A 276 -7.65 -16.03 18.11
CA PRO A 276 -8.69 -16.68 17.34
C PRO A 276 -8.17 -18.07 16.93
N GLU A 277 -8.97 -19.12 17.13
CA GLU A 277 -8.81 -20.38 16.39
C GLU A 277 -9.21 -20.08 14.93
N VAL A 278 -8.37 -19.32 14.23
CA VAL A 278 -8.42 -19.22 12.78
C VAL A 278 -7.71 -20.46 12.26
N GLU A 279 -8.44 -21.32 11.56
CA GLU A 279 -7.78 -22.08 10.49
C GLU A 279 -7.08 -21.03 9.62
N ASP A 280 -5.78 -21.22 9.33
CA ASP A 280 -5.00 -20.34 8.47
C ASP A 280 -5.68 -20.26 7.09
N ALA A 281 -6.69 -19.39 6.97
CA ALA A 281 -7.28 -19.03 5.70
C ALA A 281 -6.19 -18.24 5.01
N GLU A 282 -5.49 -18.86 4.06
CA GLU A 282 -4.48 -18.22 3.24
C GLU A 282 -5.08 -16.92 2.68
N GLU A 283 -4.69 -15.78 3.23
CA GLU A 283 -5.11 -14.49 2.72
C GLU A 283 -4.52 -14.33 1.32
N GLU A 284 -5.35 -14.54 0.30
CA GLU A 284 -4.97 -14.34 -1.10
C GLU A 284 -4.33 -12.96 -1.27
N THR A 285 -3.09 -12.97 -1.77
CA THR A 285 -2.32 -11.76 -2.04
C THR A 285 -3.01 -10.92 -3.11
N GLU A 286 -2.66 -9.63 -3.18
CA GLU A 286 -3.20 -8.74 -4.23
C GLU A 286 -2.88 -9.24 -5.64
N GLU A 287 -1.72 -9.86 -5.83
CA GLU A 287 -1.32 -10.49 -7.10
C GLU A 287 -2.21 -11.68 -7.46
N GLU A 288 -2.51 -12.55 -6.50
CA GLU A 288 -3.38 -13.72 -6.73
C GLU A 288 -4.83 -13.29 -7.03
N ALA A 289 -5.36 -12.32 -6.29
CA ALA A 289 -6.70 -11.78 -6.54
C ALA A 289 -6.84 -11.16 -7.95
N ILE A 290 -5.77 -10.51 -8.43
CA ILE A 290 -5.67 -9.97 -9.80
C ILE A 290 -5.58 -11.12 -10.82
N GLN A 291 -4.74 -12.13 -10.58
CA GLN A 291 -4.58 -13.27 -11.49
C GLN A 291 -5.86 -14.10 -11.64
N ASN A 292 -6.57 -14.33 -10.53
CA ASN A 292 -7.74 -15.21 -10.48
C ASN A 292 -9.02 -14.56 -11.04
N SER A 293 -9.04 -13.24 -11.22
CA SER A 293 -10.24 -12.50 -11.63
C SER A 293 -9.98 -11.52 -12.78
N PRO A 294 -10.23 -11.92 -14.05
CA PRO A 294 -9.93 -11.10 -15.24
C PRO A 294 -10.60 -9.72 -15.25
N HIS A 295 -11.78 -9.59 -14.63
CA HIS A 295 -12.50 -8.33 -14.54
C HIS A 295 -11.90 -7.37 -13.52
N ILE A 296 -11.25 -7.88 -12.47
CA ILE A 296 -10.52 -7.09 -11.47
C ILE A 296 -9.20 -6.62 -12.06
N ALA A 297 -8.45 -7.53 -12.70
CA ALA A 297 -7.22 -7.17 -13.42
C ALA A 297 -7.46 -6.05 -14.43
N LEU A 298 -8.53 -6.15 -15.22
CA LEU A 298 -8.86 -5.12 -16.20
C LEU A 298 -9.31 -3.80 -15.54
N ALA A 299 -10.01 -3.86 -14.40
CA ALA A 299 -10.39 -2.66 -13.65
C ALA A 299 -9.19 -1.96 -13.04
N HIS A 300 -8.20 -2.73 -12.54
CA HIS A 300 -6.93 -2.20 -12.04
C HIS A 300 -6.11 -1.56 -13.17
N GLU A 301 -5.99 -2.23 -14.31
CA GLU A 301 -5.33 -1.67 -15.49
C GLU A 301 -6.02 -0.37 -15.94
N TYR A 302 -7.35 -0.35 -15.94
CA TYR A 302 -8.13 0.86 -16.25
C TYR A 302 -7.85 1.99 -15.25
N SER A 303 -7.80 1.71 -13.95
CA SER A 303 -7.54 2.75 -12.94
C SER A 303 -6.17 3.40 -13.16
N LEU A 304 -5.12 2.61 -13.38
CA LEU A 304 -3.78 3.11 -13.62
C LEU A 304 -3.69 3.91 -14.93
N LYS A 305 -4.24 3.38 -16.02
CA LYS A 305 -4.22 4.04 -17.33
C LYS A 305 -5.02 5.34 -17.33
N ALA A 306 -6.20 5.36 -16.72
CA ALA A 306 -7.01 6.56 -16.61
C ALA A 306 -6.30 7.62 -15.78
N HIS A 307 -5.72 7.25 -14.63
CA HIS A 307 -4.96 8.15 -13.78
C HIS A 307 -3.82 8.83 -14.56
N LYS A 308 -2.96 8.01 -15.19
CA LYS A 308 -1.84 8.49 -16.01
C LYS A 308 -2.30 9.38 -17.17
N TRP A 309 -3.40 9.02 -17.82
CA TRP A 309 -3.95 9.80 -18.92
C TRP A 309 -4.38 11.20 -18.49
N PHE A 310 -5.01 11.36 -17.32
CA PHE A 310 -5.38 12.68 -16.81
C PHE A 310 -4.17 13.56 -16.51
N GLU A 311 -3.10 12.98 -15.96
CA GLU A 311 -1.84 13.70 -15.70
C GLU A 311 -1.20 14.18 -17.01
N GLU A 312 -1.07 13.30 -17.99
CA GLU A 312 -0.46 13.61 -19.29
C GLU A 312 -1.30 14.61 -20.13
N ASN A 313 -2.63 14.60 -19.96
CA ASN A 313 -3.55 15.39 -20.77
C ASN A 313 -4.10 16.65 -20.08
N ARG A 314 -3.56 17.04 -18.92
CA ARG A 314 -4.00 18.23 -18.16
C ARG A 314 -4.12 19.49 -19.02
N ASN A 315 -3.10 19.77 -19.84
CA ASN A 315 -3.10 20.93 -20.76
C ASN A 315 -4.18 20.85 -21.84
N SER A 316 -4.42 19.66 -22.39
CA SER A 316 -5.45 19.42 -23.42
C SER A 316 -6.85 19.60 -22.84
N LEU A 317 -7.06 19.10 -21.62
CA LEU A 317 -8.31 19.27 -20.86
C LEU A 317 -8.57 20.75 -20.57
N GLU A 318 -7.56 21.49 -20.08
CA GLU A 318 -7.69 22.94 -19.87
C GLU A 318 -8.04 23.69 -21.15
N LYS A 319 -7.42 23.30 -22.27
CA LYS A 319 -7.71 23.91 -23.57
C LYS A 319 -9.13 23.61 -24.02
N ALA A 320 -9.61 22.39 -23.84
CA ALA A 320 -11.00 22.02 -24.13
C ALA A 320 -11.98 22.85 -23.29
N ILE A 321 -11.74 22.96 -21.98
CA ILE A 321 -12.53 23.79 -21.05
C ILE A 321 -12.53 25.27 -21.52
N LYS A 322 -11.35 25.83 -21.84
CA LYS A 322 -11.23 27.21 -22.34
C LYS A 322 -12.01 27.40 -23.65
N ASN A 323 -11.90 26.47 -24.59
CA ASN A 323 -12.60 26.57 -25.87
C ASN A 323 -14.13 26.54 -25.71
N ILE A 324 -14.68 25.63 -24.90
CA ILE A 324 -16.12 25.53 -24.67
C ILE A 324 -16.63 26.73 -23.86
N SER A 325 -15.84 27.25 -22.92
CA SER A 325 -16.23 28.39 -22.08
C SER A 325 -16.59 29.66 -22.86
N VAL A 326 -16.04 29.80 -24.08
CA VAL A 326 -16.30 30.94 -24.96
C VAL A 326 -17.61 30.77 -25.75
N VAL A 327 -18.10 29.53 -25.87
CA VAL A 327 -19.16 29.15 -26.81
C VAL A 327 -20.47 28.82 -26.12
N ASN A 328 -20.45 28.03 -25.05
CA ASN A 328 -21.68 27.54 -24.39
C ASN A 328 -21.43 27.15 -22.92
N GLU A 329 -22.09 27.86 -22.01
CA GLU A 329 -21.98 27.65 -20.57
C GLU A 329 -22.52 26.27 -20.11
N ASN A 330 -23.59 25.77 -20.74
CA ASN A 330 -24.14 24.46 -20.39
C ASN A 330 -23.21 23.31 -20.80
N GLU A 331 -22.60 23.41 -21.99
CA GLU A 331 -21.59 22.42 -22.44
C GLU A 331 -20.33 22.49 -21.58
N LEU A 332 -19.97 23.67 -21.07
CA LEU A 332 -18.85 23.82 -20.14
C LEU A 332 -19.12 23.06 -18.84
N VAL A 333 -20.33 23.17 -18.29
CA VAL A 333 -20.74 22.43 -17.08
C VAL A 333 -20.69 20.93 -17.35
N ASN A 334 -21.28 20.45 -18.45
CA ASN A 334 -21.27 19.05 -18.80
C ASN A 334 -19.85 18.48 -18.99
N LEU A 335 -18.93 19.24 -19.60
CA LEU A 335 -17.54 18.81 -19.76
C LEU A 335 -16.85 18.67 -18.40
N LYS A 336 -17.01 19.66 -17.53
CA LYS A 336 -16.42 19.63 -16.19
C LYS A 336 -16.98 18.47 -15.37
N ASP A 337 -18.30 18.26 -15.40
CA ASP A 337 -18.95 17.15 -14.73
C ASP A 337 -18.45 15.80 -15.26
N ALA A 338 -18.28 15.65 -16.58
CA ALA A 338 -17.74 14.42 -17.17
C ALA A 338 -16.31 14.14 -16.67
N ILE A 339 -15.44 15.16 -16.65
CA ILE A 339 -14.08 15.04 -16.12
C ILE A 339 -14.10 14.63 -14.64
N GLU A 340 -14.92 15.30 -13.83
CA GLU A 340 -15.03 15.03 -12.39
C GLU A 340 -15.55 13.60 -12.13
N VAL A 341 -16.53 13.14 -12.91
CA VAL A 341 -17.06 11.76 -12.83
C VAL A 341 -15.97 10.74 -13.08
N ILE A 342 -15.14 10.92 -14.11
CA ILE A 342 -14.09 9.94 -14.40
C ILE A 342 -13.02 9.98 -13.32
N GLN A 343 -12.57 11.16 -12.89
CA GLN A 343 -11.59 11.30 -11.82
C GLN A 343 -12.10 10.74 -10.49
N TRP A 344 -13.40 10.86 -10.19
CA TRP A 344 -13.98 10.24 -9.01
C TRP A 344 -13.98 8.70 -9.10
N TYR A 345 -14.34 8.14 -10.25
CA TYR A 345 -14.61 6.71 -10.37
C TYR A 345 -13.44 5.84 -10.84
N HIS A 346 -12.36 6.41 -11.38
CA HIS A 346 -11.31 5.60 -12.01
C HIS A 346 -10.66 4.59 -11.04
N ILE A 347 -10.33 4.98 -9.81
CA ILE A 347 -9.85 4.07 -8.76
C ILE A 347 -11.01 3.35 -8.06
N PHE A 348 -12.13 4.03 -7.86
CA PHE A 348 -13.29 3.50 -7.14
C PHE A 348 -13.80 2.17 -7.71
N ILE A 349 -13.89 2.06 -9.05
CA ILE A 349 -14.39 0.86 -9.72
C ILE A 349 -13.55 -0.37 -9.34
N TYR A 350 -12.22 -0.26 -9.41
CA TYR A 350 -11.30 -1.33 -9.02
C TYR A 350 -11.51 -1.74 -7.55
N VAL A 351 -11.47 -0.77 -6.63
CA VAL A 351 -11.61 -1.03 -5.19
C VAL A 351 -12.93 -1.72 -4.84
N LYS A 352 -14.04 -1.32 -5.49
CA LYS A 352 -15.34 -1.96 -5.27
C LYS A 352 -15.43 -3.35 -5.87
N LEU A 353 -14.86 -3.59 -7.05
CA LEU A 353 -14.84 -4.94 -7.63
C LEU A 353 -13.96 -5.90 -6.82
N ARG A 354 -12.81 -5.43 -6.31
CA ARG A 354 -11.98 -6.21 -5.39
C ARG A 354 -12.75 -6.61 -4.13
N ARG A 355 -13.43 -5.64 -3.48
CA ARG A 355 -14.27 -5.94 -2.32
C ARG A 355 -15.40 -6.93 -2.64
N ALA A 356 -16.06 -6.79 -3.79
CA ALA A 356 -17.10 -7.72 -4.20
C ALA A 356 -16.56 -9.14 -4.40
N GLN A 357 -15.34 -9.27 -4.94
CA GLN A 357 -14.68 -10.56 -5.13
C GLN A 357 -14.33 -11.22 -3.81
N ASN A 358 -13.80 -10.47 -2.84
CA ASN A 358 -13.52 -11.00 -1.51
C ASN A 358 -14.81 -11.51 -0.86
N SER A 359 -15.89 -10.70 -0.88
CA SER A 359 -17.19 -11.14 -0.35
C SER A 359 -17.77 -12.36 -1.09
N LEU A 360 -17.51 -12.51 -2.39
CA LEU A 360 -17.94 -13.69 -3.16
C LEU A 360 -17.16 -14.95 -2.78
N ARG A 361 -15.91 -14.82 -2.35
CA ARG A 361 -15.11 -15.93 -1.84
C ARG A 361 -15.65 -16.38 -0.49
N ASP A 362 -15.80 -15.43 0.42
CA ASP A 362 -16.38 -15.68 1.75
C ASP A 362 -17.77 -16.34 1.64
N GLU A 363 -18.62 -15.83 0.73
CA GLU A 363 -19.94 -16.42 0.42
C GLU A 363 -19.89 -17.89 -0.02
N LYS A 364 -18.84 -18.30 -0.75
CA LYS A 364 -18.69 -19.69 -1.25
C LYS A 364 -18.14 -20.65 -0.22
N GLU A 365 -17.37 -20.14 0.73
CA GLU A 365 -16.76 -20.90 1.82
C GLU A 365 -17.73 -21.06 2.99
N GLU A 366 -18.74 -20.18 3.09
CA GLU A 366 -19.76 -20.23 4.13
C GLU A 366 -20.69 -21.45 4.01
N GLU A 367 -20.75 -22.27 5.06
CA GLU A 367 -21.59 -23.47 5.12
C GLU A 367 -23.02 -23.15 5.57
N ASP A 368 -23.22 -22.09 6.36
CA ASP A 368 -24.54 -21.68 6.83
C ASP A 368 -25.32 -20.98 5.70
N SER A 369 -26.44 -21.58 5.30
CA SER A 369 -27.25 -21.07 4.18
C SER A 369 -27.89 -19.69 4.43
N GLU A 370 -28.20 -19.32 5.68
CA GLU A 370 -28.75 -18.01 5.99
C GLU A 370 -27.64 -16.95 5.94
N LEU A 371 -26.47 -17.28 6.47
CA LEU A 371 -25.30 -16.41 6.45
C LEU A 371 -24.77 -16.20 5.03
N ALA A 372 -24.71 -17.26 4.22
CA ALA A 372 -24.33 -17.20 2.81
C ALA A 372 -25.27 -16.29 1.99
N GLU A 373 -26.59 -16.32 2.23
CA GLU A 373 -27.51 -15.42 1.52
C GLU A 373 -27.34 -13.95 1.96
N MET A 374 -27.06 -13.69 3.25
CA MET A 374 -26.72 -12.34 3.74
C MET A 374 -25.41 -11.83 3.11
N MET A 375 -24.40 -12.69 2.98
CA MET A 375 -23.15 -12.37 2.28
C MET A 375 -23.40 -12.12 0.79
N ALA A 376 -24.26 -12.91 0.15
CA ALA A 376 -24.63 -12.72 -1.24
C ALA A 376 -25.29 -11.36 -1.51
N ASP A 377 -26.16 -10.89 -0.62
CA ASP A 377 -26.71 -9.53 -0.70
C ASP A 377 -25.61 -8.46 -0.62
N HIS A 378 -24.63 -8.64 0.26
CA HIS A 378 -23.49 -7.75 0.38
C HIS A 378 -22.60 -7.75 -0.88
N THR A 379 -22.30 -8.92 -1.42
CA THR A 379 -21.57 -9.12 -2.69
C THR A 379 -22.29 -8.40 -3.83
N ASN A 380 -23.58 -8.66 -4.01
CA ASN A 380 -24.38 -8.10 -5.10
C ASN A 380 -24.55 -6.58 -4.97
N GLY A 381 -24.76 -6.06 -3.75
CA GLY A 381 -24.83 -4.62 -3.53
C GLY A 381 -23.51 -3.90 -3.80
N THR A 382 -22.37 -4.53 -3.46
CA THR A 382 -21.03 -3.98 -3.75
C THR A 382 -20.75 -4.01 -5.26
N ALA A 383 -21.06 -5.11 -5.95
CA ALA A 383 -20.95 -5.20 -7.40
C ALA A 383 -21.87 -4.18 -8.11
N LYS A 384 -23.08 -3.94 -7.58
CA LYS A 384 -24.03 -2.96 -8.15
C LYS A 384 -23.46 -1.56 -8.17
N ILE A 385 -22.85 -1.09 -7.08
CA ILE A 385 -22.30 0.27 -7.05
C ILE A 385 -21.09 0.41 -7.99
N ALA A 386 -20.29 -0.64 -8.16
CA ALA A 386 -19.22 -0.67 -9.17
C ALA A 386 -19.78 -0.58 -10.61
N LEU A 387 -20.87 -1.28 -10.90
CA LEU A 387 -21.55 -1.21 -12.19
C LEU A 387 -22.15 0.17 -12.48
N ILE A 388 -22.75 0.81 -11.48
CA ILE A 388 -23.26 2.19 -11.60
C ILE A 388 -22.12 3.18 -11.88
N ALA A 389 -21.01 3.06 -11.15
CA ALA A 389 -19.80 3.85 -11.40
C ALA A 389 -19.28 3.63 -12.83
N THR A 390 -19.23 2.38 -13.28
CA THR A 390 -18.81 2.00 -14.65
C THR A 390 -19.71 2.62 -15.71
N ASP A 391 -21.04 2.58 -15.55
CA ASP A 391 -21.98 3.20 -16.50
C ASP A 391 -21.85 4.73 -16.52
N ARG A 392 -21.63 5.36 -15.37
CA ARG A 392 -21.37 6.80 -15.28
C ARG A 392 -20.06 7.18 -15.99
N SER A 393 -18.99 6.41 -15.78
CA SER A 393 -17.72 6.61 -16.48
C SER A 393 -17.84 6.39 -18.00
N LEU A 394 -18.62 5.38 -18.44
CA LEU A 394 -18.91 5.17 -19.87
C LEU A 394 -19.60 6.40 -20.49
N ALA A 395 -20.63 6.93 -19.83
CA ALA A 395 -21.33 8.12 -20.29
C ALA A 395 -20.39 9.35 -20.33
N ALA A 396 -19.56 9.52 -19.31
CA ALA A 396 -18.61 10.63 -19.22
C ALA A 396 -17.52 10.55 -20.31
N PHE A 397 -16.92 9.38 -20.55
CA PHE A 397 -15.99 9.20 -21.66
C PHE A 397 -16.67 9.37 -23.02
N GLY A 398 -17.94 8.97 -23.16
CA GLY A 398 -18.73 9.26 -24.35
C GLY A 398 -18.86 10.76 -24.61
N TYR A 399 -19.08 11.55 -23.55
CA TYR A 399 -19.11 13.00 -23.65
C TYR A 399 -17.73 13.61 -23.99
N LEU A 400 -16.64 13.07 -23.44
CA LEU A 400 -15.28 13.48 -23.82
C LEU A 400 -14.99 13.17 -25.29
N LEU A 401 -15.43 12.01 -25.79
CA LEU A 401 -15.23 11.61 -27.19
C LEU A 401 -15.84 12.61 -28.17
N GLU A 402 -17.02 13.16 -27.86
CA GLU A 402 -17.71 14.15 -28.70
C GLU A 402 -16.98 15.50 -28.73
N ASN A 403 -16.33 15.87 -27.62
CA ASN A 403 -15.76 17.20 -27.38
C ASN A 403 -14.22 17.27 -27.55
N MET A 404 -13.52 16.14 -27.53
CA MET A 404 -12.06 16.04 -27.61
C MET A 404 -11.63 15.12 -28.75
N LYS A 405 -11.94 15.53 -29.99
CA LYS A 405 -11.68 14.72 -31.20
C LYS A 405 -10.19 14.45 -31.45
N ASP A 406 -9.30 15.31 -30.94
CA ASP A 406 -7.85 15.08 -30.99
C ASP A 406 -7.38 13.95 -30.07
N LYS A 407 -8.27 13.46 -29.18
CA LYS A 407 -8.03 12.37 -28.23
C LYS A 407 -8.93 11.16 -28.46
N GLU A 408 -9.51 11.05 -29.66
CA GLU A 408 -10.48 10.01 -30.01
C GLU A 408 -9.95 8.60 -29.75
N ASP A 409 -8.78 8.25 -30.29
CA ASP A 409 -8.19 6.91 -30.15
C ASP A 409 -7.91 6.55 -28.69
N GLU A 410 -7.39 7.50 -27.91
CA GLU A 410 -7.09 7.32 -26.49
C GLU A 410 -8.39 7.08 -25.69
N ILE A 411 -9.45 7.85 -25.96
CA ILE A 411 -10.75 7.74 -25.29
C ILE A 411 -11.46 6.42 -25.65
N LEU A 412 -11.35 5.96 -26.90
CA LEU A 412 -11.94 4.69 -27.34
C LEU A 412 -11.36 3.47 -26.61
N ILE A 413 -10.09 3.54 -26.19
CA ILE A 413 -9.47 2.50 -25.36
C ILE A 413 -10.22 2.40 -24.02
N PHE A 414 -10.47 3.53 -23.34
CA PHE A 414 -11.18 3.53 -22.05
C PHE A 414 -12.62 3.04 -22.18
N LEU A 415 -13.35 3.49 -23.21
CA LEU A 415 -14.71 2.99 -23.49
C LEU A 415 -14.73 1.47 -23.71
N THR A 416 -13.73 0.93 -24.39
CA THR A 416 -13.58 -0.51 -24.62
C THR A 416 -13.29 -1.25 -23.31
N MET A 417 -12.37 -0.74 -22.49
CA MET A 417 -12.04 -1.33 -21.18
C MET A 417 -13.27 -1.34 -20.26
N LEU A 418 -13.94 -0.20 -20.08
CA LEU A 418 -15.13 -0.08 -19.25
C LEU A 418 -16.29 -0.97 -19.75
N GLY A 419 -16.50 -1.05 -21.07
CA GLY A 419 -17.49 -1.95 -21.65
C GLY A 419 -17.21 -3.42 -21.33
N LYS A 420 -15.94 -3.83 -21.38
CA LYS A 420 -15.52 -5.18 -20.97
C LYS A 420 -15.67 -5.39 -19.46
N ILE A 421 -15.24 -4.45 -18.62
CA ILE A 421 -15.41 -4.49 -17.15
C ILE A 421 -16.88 -4.70 -16.81
N ARG A 422 -17.79 -3.90 -17.39
CA ARG A 422 -19.23 -4.04 -17.19
C ARG A 422 -19.74 -5.43 -17.55
N ASN A 423 -19.45 -5.88 -18.77
CA ASN A 423 -19.93 -7.16 -19.28
C ASN A 423 -19.41 -8.36 -18.47
N MET A 424 -18.16 -8.32 -18.00
CA MET A 424 -17.61 -9.38 -17.16
C MET A 424 -18.19 -9.33 -15.76
N THR A 425 -18.33 -8.13 -15.17
CA THR A 425 -18.94 -7.95 -13.85
C THR A 425 -20.39 -8.46 -13.83
N GLU A 426 -21.20 -8.15 -14.85
CA GLU A 426 -22.59 -8.65 -14.95
C GLU A 426 -22.66 -10.18 -15.12
N LYS A 427 -21.62 -10.81 -15.69
CA LYS A 427 -21.53 -12.27 -15.77
C LYS A 427 -21.11 -12.90 -14.45
N THR A 428 -20.19 -12.27 -13.72
CA THR A 428 -19.72 -12.75 -12.42
C THR A 428 -20.80 -12.59 -11.35
N TYR A 429 -21.53 -11.46 -11.37
CA TYR A 429 -22.53 -11.10 -10.37
C TYR A 429 -23.91 -10.90 -11.02
N PRO A 430 -24.61 -11.98 -11.41
CA PRO A 430 -25.84 -11.88 -12.19
C PRO A 430 -26.99 -11.20 -11.43
N ARG A 431 -27.02 -11.26 -10.09
CA ARG A 431 -28.03 -10.60 -9.25
C ARG A 431 -27.69 -9.15 -8.91
N ALA A 432 -26.51 -8.64 -9.28
CA ALA A 432 -26.05 -7.32 -8.86
C ALA A 432 -26.98 -6.20 -9.30
N ARG A 433 -27.48 -6.21 -10.53
CA ARG A 433 -28.38 -5.15 -11.04
C ARG A 433 -29.71 -5.11 -10.29
N ASP A 434 -30.21 -6.26 -9.85
CA ASP A 434 -31.50 -6.41 -9.19
C ASP A 434 -31.46 -6.01 -7.71
N PHE A 435 -30.28 -6.05 -7.07
CA PHE A 435 -30.08 -5.65 -5.68
C PHE A 435 -30.64 -4.25 -5.40
N LYS A 436 -31.39 -4.06 -4.31
CA LYS A 436 -31.97 -2.76 -3.93
C LYS A 436 -31.08 -2.04 -2.93
N ARG A 437 -30.36 -1.01 -3.37
CA ARG A 437 -29.54 -0.18 -2.46
C ARG A 437 -30.45 0.61 -1.51
N PRO A 438 -30.30 0.44 -0.19
CA PRO A 438 -31.09 1.17 0.81
C PRO A 438 -31.05 2.68 0.55
N GLY A 439 -32.23 3.29 0.46
CA GLY A 439 -32.42 4.71 0.18
C GLY A 439 -32.19 5.17 -1.26
N PHE A 440 -31.40 4.45 -2.08
CA PHE A 440 -31.08 4.89 -3.45
C PHE A 440 -31.98 4.30 -4.54
N ASP A 441 -32.44 3.06 -4.38
CA ASP A 441 -33.15 2.31 -5.44
C ASP A 441 -34.59 1.87 -5.05
N GLU A 442 -35.12 2.49 -3.99
CA GLU A 442 -36.46 2.24 -3.41
C GLU A 442 -37.61 2.85 -4.22
#